data_AF-A0A3C0C3E7-F1
#
_entry.id   AF-A0A3C0C3E7-F1
#
_cell.length_a   1.000
_cell.length_b   1.000
_cell.length_c   1.000
_cell.angle_alpha   90.00
_cell.angle_beta   90.00
_cell.angle_gamma   90.00
#
_symmetry.space_group_name_H-M   'P 1'
#
loop_
_entity.id
_entity.type
_entity.pdbx_description
1 polymer ?
#
loop_
_entity_poly.entity_id
_entity_poly.type
_entity_poly.pdbx_seq_one_letter_code
_entity_poly.pdbx_strand_id
1 'polypeptide(L)'
;MKKLLFLLSSFTLTMSGCSLLQEDKNFNLTEQEVTSILNDACTIKRDTRQRYKIDGKRYKTLSSSKGYKKRGIASWYGADFDGKQTACGEEYDMYDFTAAHKTLPLPSYLKVQNLRNGKTVIVKVNDRGPFVDDRLIDLSYAAAKKIDMLESGTSPVRVFAVNEAEAANYFKNNEKSIFSLSIFEKIVNRNKRSITLQVGAFSNSDGANSLKKRIESLGVDNVFISKVRSKRKTFHRVRIGPVKTSREYEDAIRKLSSLSLDINLISD
;
A
#
# COMPACT_ATOMS: atom_id res chain seq x y z
N MET A 1 -17.02 73.94 -43.94
CA MET A 1 -15.66 73.52 -43.55
C MET A 1 -15.72 72.82 -42.21
N LYS A 2 -14.91 71.75 -42.06
CA LYS A 2 -14.71 70.87 -40.88
C LYS A 2 -15.78 69.79 -40.62
N LYS A 3 -15.46 68.61 -41.15
CA LYS A 3 -15.90 67.28 -40.71
C LYS A 3 -15.46 67.04 -39.26
N LEU A 4 -16.30 66.45 -38.43
CA LEU A 4 -15.85 65.74 -37.23
C LEU A 4 -16.67 64.45 -37.07
N LEU A 5 -16.03 63.35 -37.44
CA LEU A 5 -16.41 61.98 -37.12
C LEU A 5 -16.29 61.78 -35.59
N PHE A 6 -17.31 61.22 -34.96
CA PHE A 6 -17.14 60.52 -33.68
C PHE A 6 -17.68 59.09 -33.85
N LEU A 7 -16.74 58.16 -34.04
CA LEU A 7 -16.94 56.72 -33.96
C LEU A 7 -17.06 56.34 -32.48
N LEU A 8 -18.27 56.03 -32.02
CA LEU A 8 -18.48 55.33 -30.75
C LEU A 8 -18.22 53.83 -30.97
N SER A 9 -16.98 53.43 -30.73
CA SER A 9 -16.61 52.02 -30.51
C SER A 9 -17.13 51.60 -29.13
N SER A 10 -18.19 50.80 -29.11
CA SER A 10 -18.64 50.10 -27.92
C SER A 10 -17.63 48.98 -27.61
N PHE A 11 -16.79 49.19 -26.60
CA PHE A 11 -15.87 48.19 -26.09
C PHE A 11 -16.65 47.25 -25.16
N THR A 12 -17.17 46.15 -25.70
CA THR A 12 -17.79 45.09 -24.90
C THR A 12 -16.72 44.34 -24.12
N LEU A 13 -16.53 44.73 -22.87
CA LEU A 13 -15.67 44.04 -21.92
C LEU A 13 -16.37 42.73 -21.47
N THR A 14 -16.20 41.65 -22.22
CA THR A 14 -16.59 40.31 -21.74
C THR A 14 -15.61 39.87 -20.66
N MET A 15 -15.94 40.18 -19.40
CA MET A 15 -15.31 39.55 -18.25
C MET A 15 -15.73 38.08 -18.23
N SER A 16 -14.96 37.23 -18.91
CA SER A 16 -14.98 35.79 -18.67
C SER A 16 -14.41 35.54 -17.27
N GLY A 17 -15.27 35.68 -16.26
CA GLY A 17 -15.01 35.20 -14.93
C GLY A 17 -14.94 33.68 -14.95
N CYS A 18 -13.74 33.12 -15.12
CA CYS A 18 -13.48 31.76 -14.65
C CYS A 18 -13.43 31.83 -13.12
N SER A 19 -14.59 31.79 -12.48
CA SER A 19 -14.68 31.30 -11.11
C SER A 19 -14.35 29.81 -11.17
N LEU A 20 -13.13 29.47 -10.78
CA LEU A 20 -12.84 28.12 -10.29
C LEU A 20 -13.72 27.95 -9.04
N LEU A 21 -14.89 27.35 -9.23
CA LEU A 21 -15.62 26.72 -8.14
C LEU A 21 -14.70 25.61 -7.63
N GLN A 22 -13.90 25.95 -6.63
CA GLN A 22 -13.36 24.94 -5.74
C GLN A 22 -14.59 24.41 -5.00
N GLU A 23 -15.11 23.27 -5.47
CA GLU A 23 -16.09 22.50 -4.72
C GLU A 23 -15.49 22.27 -3.33
N ASP A 24 -15.96 23.03 -2.35
CA ASP A 24 -15.76 22.73 -0.94
C ASP A 24 -16.44 21.40 -0.69
N LYS A 25 -15.66 20.32 -0.80
CA LYS A 25 -16.10 18.99 -0.40
C LYS A 25 -16.37 19.04 1.10
N ASN A 26 -17.62 19.26 1.47
CA ASN A 26 -18.10 19.14 2.83
C ASN A 26 -17.99 17.67 3.24
N PHE A 27 -16.89 17.32 3.90
CA PHE A 27 -16.76 16.05 4.59
C PHE A 27 -17.56 16.14 5.88
N ASN A 28 -18.68 15.41 5.97
CA ASN A 28 -19.52 15.33 7.17
C ASN A 28 -18.85 14.48 8.26
N LEU A 29 -17.66 14.87 8.71
CA LEU A 29 -16.96 14.27 9.84
C LEU A 29 -16.68 15.35 10.88
N THR A 30 -16.99 15.05 12.13
CA THR A 30 -16.59 15.88 13.27
C THR A 30 -15.08 15.84 13.46
N GLU A 31 -14.50 16.87 14.09
CA GLU A 31 -13.06 16.90 14.42
C GLU A 31 -12.64 15.70 15.28
N GLN A 32 -13.53 15.24 16.18
CA GLN A 32 -13.34 14.05 17.00
C GLN A 32 -13.31 12.77 16.16
N GLU A 33 -14.19 12.63 15.16
CA GLU A 33 -14.16 11.50 14.21
C GLU A 33 -12.90 11.50 13.35
N VAL A 34 -12.51 12.66 12.82
CA VAL A 34 -11.26 12.81 12.04
C VAL A 34 -10.06 12.38 12.89
N THR A 35 -9.97 12.91 14.11
CA THR A 35 -8.95 12.54 15.10
C THR A 35 -8.96 11.04 15.35
N SER A 36 -10.11 10.44 15.63
CA SER A 36 -10.24 8.99 15.91
C SER A 36 -9.81 8.11 14.72
N ILE A 37 -10.14 8.51 13.49
CA ILE A 37 -9.79 7.76 12.28
C ILE A 37 -8.28 7.84 11.99
N LEU A 38 -7.65 8.97 12.32
CA LEU A 38 -6.28 9.31 11.90
C LEU A 38 -5.20 9.18 12.97
N ASN A 39 -5.50 9.47 14.25
CA ASN A 39 -4.53 9.51 15.36
C ASN A 39 -4.17 8.13 15.90
N ASP A 40 -3.88 7.22 14.99
CA ASP A 40 -3.49 5.85 15.32
C ASP A 40 -1.95 5.73 15.23
N ALA A 41 -1.27 5.89 16.37
CA ALA A 41 0.11 5.41 16.60
C ALA A 41 1.35 6.23 16.18
N CYS A 42 1.29 7.43 15.58
CA CYS A 42 2.52 8.23 15.42
C CYS A 42 2.95 8.83 16.79
N THR A 43 3.73 8.06 17.54
CA THR A 43 4.13 8.33 18.93
C THR A 43 5.24 9.37 19.05
N ILE A 44 5.97 9.61 17.96
CA ILE A 44 7.09 10.56 17.95
C ILE A 44 6.64 11.86 17.27
N LYS A 45 6.41 12.90 18.07
CA LYS A 45 6.29 14.27 17.54
C LYS A 45 7.65 14.73 17.02
N ARG A 46 7.84 14.69 15.69
CA ARG A 46 9.08 15.18 15.07
C ARG A 46 8.98 16.65 14.71
N ASP A 47 10.02 17.40 15.06
CA ASP A 47 10.09 18.82 14.77
C ASP A 47 9.99 19.09 13.26
N THR A 48 9.20 20.09 12.92
CA THR A 48 9.14 20.65 11.58
C THR A 48 10.53 21.20 11.22
N ARG A 49 11.03 20.92 10.02
CA ARG A 49 12.38 21.33 9.55
C ARG A 49 13.56 20.57 10.18
N GLN A 50 13.32 19.43 10.80
CA GLN A 50 14.37 18.48 11.19
C GLN A 50 15.37 18.24 10.04
N ARG A 51 16.66 18.26 10.37
CA ARG A 51 17.75 17.82 9.50
C ARG A 51 18.22 16.45 9.96
N TYR A 52 18.43 15.55 9.02
CA TYR A 52 18.93 14.20 9.31
C TYR A 52 19.85 13.71 8.20
N LYS A 53 20.60 12.65 8.46
CA LYS A 53 21.61 12.09 7.54
C LYS A 53 21.41 10.59 7.42
N ILE A 54 21.43 10.08 6.19
CA ILE A 54 21.43 8.65 5.86
C ILE A 54 22.55 8.44 4.84
N ASP A 55 23.45 7.49 5.10
CA ASP A 55 24.56 7.11 4.20
C ASP A 55 25.34 8.30 3.61
N GLY A 56 25.75 9.25 4.45
CA GLY A 56 26.47 10.44 3.97
C GLY A 56 25.58 11.59 3.50
N LYS A 57 24.38 11.30 2.97
CA LYS A 57 23.47 12.28 2.37
C LYS A 57 22.60 12.96 3.41
N ARG A 58 22.53 14.30 3.34
CA ARG A 58 21.74 15.13 4.25
C ARG A 58 20.35 15.40 3.66
N TYR A 59 19.35 15.32 4.53
CA TYR A 59 17.95 15.60 4.23
C TYR A 59 17.42 16.66 5.18
N LYS A 60 16.46 17.45 4.71
CA LYS A 60 15.75 18.45 5.50
C LYS A 60 14.25 18.29 5.27
N THR A 61 13.50 18.19 6.36
CA THR A 61 12.04 18.11 6.27
C THR A 61 11.42 19.46 5.93
N LEU A 62 10.27 19.43 5.28
CA LEU A 62 9.42 20.58 5.05
C LEU A 62 8.70 20.94 6.36
N SER A 63 8.32 22.21 6.51
CA SER A 63 7.56 22.65 7.69
C SER A 63 6.06 22.33 7.61
N SER A 64 5.56 22.04 6.41
CA SER A 64 4.17 21.67 6.18
C SER A 64 4.08 20.82 4.92
N SER A 65 3.06 19.95 4.86
CA SER A 65 2.66 19.25 3.64
C SER A 65 1.71 20.07 2.77
N LYS A 66 1.16 21.20 3.26
CA LYS A 66 0.16 22.01 2.55
C LYS A 66 0.65 22.41 1.15
N GLY A 67 -0.17 22.10 0.15
CA GLY A 67 0.14 22.40 -1.26
C GLY A 67 1.21 21.51 -1.89
N TYR A 68 1.74 20.52 -1.18
CA TYR A 68 2.74 19.61 -1.73
C TYR A 68 2.17 18.86 -2.93
N LYS A 69 2.85 18.98 -4.06
CA LYS A 69 2.52 18.31 -5.32
C LYS A 69 3.79 17.95 -6.05
N LYS A 70 4.00 16.68 -6.33
CA LYS A 70 5.21 16.23 -7.04
C LYS A 70 4.91 15.03 -7.95
N ARG A 71 5.67 14.93 -9.04
CA ARG A 71 5.75 13.72 -9.87
C ARG A 71 7.08 13.04 -9.62
N GLY A 72 7.10 11.72 -9.67
CA GLY A 72 8.32 10.93 -9.49
C GLY A 72 8.02 9.45 -9.52
N ILE A 73 9.00 8.63 -9.15
CA ILE A 73 8.86 7.18 -9.12
C ILE A 73 8.45 6.72 -7.72
N ALA A 74 7.36 5.98 -7.62
CA ALA A 74 7.03 5.20 -6.43
C ALA A 74 7.69 3.83 -6.51
N SER A 75 8.01 3.26 -5.36
CA SER A 75 8.18 1.82 -5.20
C SER A 75 7.36 1.29 -4.03
N TRP A 76 7.55 0.04 -3.63
CA TRP A 76 6.94 -0.50 -2.43
C TRP A 76 7.97 -1.29 -1.60
N TYR A 77 7.74 -1.36 -0.30
CA TYR A 77 8.55 -2.14 0.63
C TYR A 77 7.74 -3.33 1.13
N GLY A 78 8.39 -4.50 1.15
CA GLY A 78 7.74 -5.79 1.36
C GLY A 78 7.90 -6.36 2.76
N ALA A 79 7.59 -7.66 2.90
CA ALA A 79 7.45 -8.36 4.18
C ALA A 79 8.69 -8.30 5.08
N ASP A 80 9.88 -8.05 4.55
CA ASP A 80 11.09 -7.87 5.35
C ASP A 80 11.05 -6.66 6.29
N PHE A 81 10.13 -5.72 6.03
CA PHE A 81 9.92 -4.54 6.87
C PHE A 81 8.74 -4.69 7.81
N ASP A 82 7.83 -5.63 7.54
CA ASP A 82 6.58 -5.83 8.28
C ASP A 82 6.86 -6.04 9.78
N GLY A 83 6.15 -5.31 10.63
CA GLY A 83 6.33 -5.27 12.08
C GLY A 83 7.50 -4.42 12.59
N LYS A 84 8.33 -3.80 11.72
CA LYS A 84 9.42 -2.91 12.16
C LYS A 84 8.91 -1.51 12.49
N GLN A 85 9.60 -0.80 13.38
CA GLN A 85 9.28 0.60 13.69
C GLN A 85 9.54 1.53 12.50
N THR A 86 8.54 2.33 12.18
CA THR A 86 8.64 3.45 11.25
C THR A 86 9.25 4.67 11.93
N ALA A 87 9.55 5.69 11.13
CA ALA A 87 9.97 7.00 11.61
C ALA A 87 8.91 7.74 12.45
N CYS A 88 7.64 7.34 12.42
CA CYS A 88 6.60 7.84 13.32
C CYS A 88 6.63 7.18 14.70
N GLY A 89 7.37 6.08 14.85
CA GLY A 89 7.39 5.25 16.07
C GLY A 89 6.29 4.19 16.14
N GLU A 90 5.41 4.11 15.13
CA GLU A 90 4.46 3.00 14.96
C GLU A 90 5.11 1.82 14.24
N GLU A 91 4.62 0.60 14.49
CA GLU A 91 4.98 -0.57 13.69
C GLU A 91 4.41 -0.45 12.28
N TYR A 92 5.21 -0.82 11.29
CA TYR A 92 4.77 -0.90 9.92
C TYR A 92 3.90 -2.14 9.72
N ASP A 93 2.67 -1.93 9.27
CA ASP A 93 1.79 -2.97 8.73
C ASP A 93 1.77 -2.87 7.20
N MET A 94 2.21 -3.94 6.53
CA MET A 94 2.24 -3.99 5.07
C MET A 94 0.84 -3.96 4.43
N TYR A 95 -0.20 -4.30 5.17
CA TYR A 95 -1.60 -4.31 4.74
C TYR A 95 -2.35 -3.00 4.99
N ASP A 96 -1.74 -2.04 5.67
CA ASP A 96 -2.27 -0.69 5.82
C ASP A 96 -1.95 0.21 4.63
N PHE A 97 -2.68 1.30 4.46
CA PHE A 97 -2.37 2.32 3.46
C PHE A 97 -1.35 3.33 4.00
N THR A 98 -0.10 2.90 4.09
CA THR A 98 1.03 3.69 4.60
C THR A 98 2.11 3.92 3.53
N ALA A 99 3.03 4.85 3.80
CA ALA A 99 4.15 5.14 2.92
C ALA A 99 5.34 5.80 3.64
N ALA A 100 6.53 5.67 3.04
CA ALA A 100 7.74 6.38 3.43
C ALA A 100 8.03 7.56 2.48
N HIS A 101 8.40 8.71 3.05
CA HIS A 101 8.83 9.89 2.28
C HIS A 101 10.02 10.62 2.92
N LYS A 102 10.94 11.11 2.07
CA LYS A 102 12.21 11.75 2.48
C LYS A 102 11.97 13.03 3.29
N THR A 103 11.10 13.91 2.83
CA THR A 103 11.08 15.31 3.32
C THR A 103 9.75 15.79 3.86
N LEU A 104 8.67 15.00 3.83
CA LEU A 104 7.38 15.49 4.33
C LEU A 104 7.38 15.43 5.87
N PRO A 105 6.71 16.39 6.55
CA PRO A 105 6.48 16.27 7.98
C PRO A 105 5.69 14.98 8.25
N LEU A 106 5.92 14.36 9.41
CA LEU A 106 5.20 13.14 9.80
C LEU A 106 4.24 13.46 10.97
N PRO A 107 3.03 12.88 10.96
CA PRO A 107 2.42 12.23 9.81
C PRO A 107 2.08 13.27 8.72
N SER A 108 1.92 12.80 7.48
CA SER A 108 1.28 13.57 6.40
C SER A 108 0.36 12.64 5.63
N TYR A 109 -0.69 13.16 5.02
CA TYR A 109 -1.58 12.35 4.18
C TYR A 109 -1.41 12.73 2.72
N LEU A 110 -1.22 11.72 1.87
CA LEU A 110 -0.99 11.91 0.45
C LEU A 110 -2.01 11.13 -0.36
N LYS A 111 -2.64 11.79 -1.33
CA LYS A 111 -3.25 11.10 -2.47
C LYS A 111 -2.16 10.76 -3.47
N VAL A 112 -2.00 9.48 -3.74
CA VAL A 112 -1.05 8.93 -4.71
C VAL A 112 -1.83 8.46 -5.92
N GLN A 113 -1.51 8.99 -7.08
CA GLN A 113 -2.06 8.58 -8.36
C GLN A 113 -0.98 7.85 -9.17
N ASN A 114 -1.25 6.61 -9.55
CA ASN A 114 -0.44 5.90 -10.53
C ASN A 114 -0.69 6.50 -11.92
N LEU A 115 0.34 7.05 -12.55
CA LEU A 115 0.23 7.75 -13.84
C LEU A 115 0.02 6.81 -15.03
N ARG A 116 0.25 5.51 -14.86
CA ARG A 116 0.04 4.51 -15.91
C ARG A 116 -1.44 4.13 -16.07
N ASN A 117 -2.18 4.04 -14.97
CA ASN A 117 -3.55 3.51 -14.95
C ASN A 117 -4.58 4.46 -14.33
N GLY A 118 -4.15 5.60 -13.79
CA GLY A 118 -5.02 6.59 -13.16
C GLY A 118 -5.57 6.20 -11.79
N LYS A 119 -5.33 4.97 -11.29
CA LYS A 119 -5.78 4.50 -9.98
C LYS A 119 -5.16 5.33 -8.87
N THR A 120 -5.92 5.52 -7.80
CA THR A 120 -5.49 6.35 -6.67
C THR A 120 -5.70 5.66 -5.33
N VAL A 121 -4.82 5.99 -4.39
CA VAL A 121 -4.94 5.63 -2.97
C VAL A 121 -4.57 6.86 -2.13
N ILE A 122 -5.24 7.04 -0.99
CA ILE A 122 -4.74 7.96 0.04
C ILE A 122 -3.95 7.14 1.04
N VAL A 123 -2.74 7.59 1.36
CA VAL A 123 -1.84 6.95 2.31
C VAL A 123 -1.47 7.90 3.45
N LYS A 124 -1.23 7.32 4.63
CA LYS A 124 -0.53 7.97 5.73
C LYS A 124 0.97 7.83 5.50
N VAL A 125 1.68 8.94 5.37
CA VAL A 125 3.14 8.96 5.41
C VAL A 125 3.55 8.90 6.87
N ASN A 126 4.08 7.75 7.28
CA ASN A 126 4.54 7.49 8.64
C ASN A 126 6.04 7.16 8.70
N ASP A 127 6.70 6.95 7.56
CA ASP A 127 8.12 6.56 7.54
C ASP A 127 9.03 7.49 6.71
N ARG A 128 10.35 7.28 6.83
CA ARG A 128 11.40 7.99 6.11
C ARG A 128 12.03 7.09 5.06
N GLY A 129 12.20 7.63 3.87
CA GLY A 129 12.71 6.92 2.70
C GLY A 129 11.93 7.35 1.46
N PRO A 130 12.07 6.67 0.32
CA PRO A 130 13.14 5.74 -0.04
C PRO A 130 14.53 6.35 0.14
N PHE A 131 15.56 5.54 0.36
CA PHE A 131 16.96 6.02 0.28
C PHE A 131 17.73 5.46 -0.92
N VAL A 132 17.06 4.66 -1.74
CA VAL A 132 17.60 4.16 -3.00
C VAL A 132 17.18 5.09 -4.13
N ASP A 133 18.18 5.53 -4.90
CA ASP A 133 18.06 6.38 -6.08
C ASP A 133 17.20 7.65 -5.86
N ASP A 134 16.62 8.13 -6.96
CA ASP A 134 15.72 9.28 -7.02
C ASP A 134 14.25 8.90 -6.85
N ARG A 135 13.96 7.74 -6.24
CA ARG A 135 12.60 7.36 -5.85
C ARG A 135 11.98 8.43 -4.95
N LEU A 136 10.70 8.72 -5.19
CA LEU A 136 9.94 9.78 -4.55
C LEU A 136 9.27 9.29 -3.27
N ILE A 137 8.66 8.10 -3.32
CA ILE A 137 7.82 7.56 -2.25
C ILE A 137 7.90 6.03 -2.28
N ASP A 138 7.92 5.41 -1.11
CA ASP A 138 7.80 3.96 -0.98
C ASP A 138 6.45 3.65 -0.34
N LEU A 139 5.63 2.87 -1.01
CA LEU A 139 4.28 2.51 -0.57
C LEU A 139 4.30 1.20 0.22
N SER A 140 3.33 1.04 1.11
CA SER A 140 3.04 -0.28 1.67
C SER A 140 2.56 -1.25 0.59
N TYR A 141 2.58 -2.54 0.90
CA TYR A 141 2.05 -3.57 0.01
C TYR A 141 0.58 -3.33 -0.35
N ALA A 142 -0.29 -3.04 0.63
CA ALA A 142 -1.70 -2.75 0.35
C ALA A 142 -1.89 -1.49 -0.50
N ALA A 143 -1.13 -0.43 -0.26
CA ALA A 143 -1.23 0.79 -1.07
C ALA A 143 -0.76 0.54 -2.51
N ALA A 144 0.35 -0.17 -2.68
CA ALA A 144 0.87 -0.59 -3.98
C ALA A 144 -0.11 -1.52 -4.72
N LYS A 145 -0.76 -2.43 -4.00
CA LYS A 145 -1.84 -3.28 -4.52
C LYS A 145 -3.04 -2.46 -4.99
N LYS A 146 -3.49 -1.49 -4.17
CA LYS A 146 -4.65 -0.64 -4.45
C LYS A 146 -4.47 0.17 -5.74
N ILE A 147 -3.26 0.65 -6.01
CA ILE A 147 -2.94 1.38 -7.26
C ILE A 147 -2.29 0.51 -8.34
N ASP A 148 -2.29 -0.81 -8.14
CA ASP A 148 -1.91 -1.79 -9.15
C ASP A 148 -0.49 -1.59 -9.68
N MET A 149 0.48 -1.67 -8.76
CA MET A 149 1.91 -1.53 -9.06
C MET A 149 2.81 -2.58 -8.40
N LEU A 150 2.24 -3.65 -7.84
CA LEU A 150 3.01 -4.72 -7.21
C LEU A 150 3.91 -5.43 -8.21
N GLU A 151 3.34 -5.84 -9.35
CA GLU A 151 4.03 -6.61 -10.39
C GLU A 151 5.21 -5.84 -11.00
N SER A 152 5.04 -4.54 -11.24
CA SER A 152 6.09 -3.72 -11.82
C SER A 152 7.18 -3.32 -10.82
N GLY A 153 6.96 -3.53 -9.52
CA GLY A 153 7.83 -3.11 -8.40
C GLY A 153 7.89 -1.59 -8.18
N THR A 154 7.84 -0.82 -9.28
CA THR A 154 7.88 0.64 -9.31
C THR A 154 6.86 1.19 -10.30
N SER A 155 6.44 2.45 -10.10
CA SER A 155 5.55 3.13 -11.04
C SER A 155 5.74 4.65 -11.02
N PRO A 156 5.64 5.35 -12.16
CA PRO A 156 5.54 6.80 -12.15
C PRO A 156 4.23 7.22 -11.47
N VAL A 157 4.35 8.06 -10.44
CA VAL A 157 3.21 8.56 -9.67
C VAL A 157 3.16 10.07 -9.66
N ARG A 158 1.98 10.58 -9.35
CA ARG A 158 1.77 11.96 -8.92
C ARG A 158 1.20 11.93 -7.52
N VAL A 159 1.85 12.65 -6.60
CA VAL A 159 1.45 12.74 -5.20
C VAL A 159 0.96 14.14 -4.89
N PHE A 160 -0.09 14.22 -4.07
CA PHE A 160 -0.68 15.46 -3.59
C PHE A 160 -0.92 15.35 -2.10
N ALA A 161 -0.56 16.37 -1.33
CA ALA A 161 -1.03 16.44 0.05
C ALA A 161 -2.54 16.66 0.09
N VAL A 162 -3.19 15.88 0.95
CA VAL A 162 -4.61 16.03 1.29
C VAL A 162 -4.72 16.46 2.75
N ASN A 163 -5.82 17.11 3.10
CA ASN A 163 -6.07 17.46 4.50
C ASN A 163 -6.58 16.24 5.28
N GLU A 164 -6.59 16.37 6.60
CA GLU A 164 -7.01 15.31 7.51
C GLU A 164 -8.47 14.91 7.31
N ALA A 165 -9.38 15.85 7.07
CA ALA A 165 -10.79 15.54 6.82
C ALA A 165 -10.99 14.65 5.57
N GLU A 166 -10.28 14.96 4.46
CA GLU A 166 -10.31 14.16 3.24
C GLU A 166 -9.72 12.77 3.47
N ALA A 167 -8.59 12.68 4.18
CA ALA A 167 -7.95 11.42 4.51
C ALA A 167 -8.84 10.54 5.41
N ALA A 168 -9.42 11.12 6.46
CA ALA A 168 -10.32 10.44 7.37
C ALA A 168 -11.55 9.92 6.64
N ASN A 169 -12.17 10.73 5.79
CA ASN A 169 -13.30 10.29 4.98
C ASN A 169 -12.92 9.16 4.01
N TYR A 170 -11.73 9.22 3.41
CA TYR A 170 -11.25 8.13 2.57
C TYR A 170 -11.07 6.84 3.37
N PHE A 171 -10.42 6.88 4.54
CA PHE A 171 -10.19 5.70 5.38
C PHE A 171 -11.46 5.14 6.01
N LYS A 172 -12.45 5.99 6.35
CA LYS A 172 -13.78 5.56 6.81
C LYS A 172 -14.51 4.77 5.71
N ASN A 173 -14.51 5.29 4.48
CA ASN A 173 -15.26 4.68 3.37
C ASN A 173 -14.52 3.53 2.68
N ASN A 174 -13.20 3.49 2.81
CA ASN A 174 -12.37 2.40 2.31
C ASN A 174 -11.89 1.54 3.49
N GLU A 175 -12.75 1.36 4.53
CA GLU A 175 -12.44 0.82 5.87
C GLU A 175 -11.06 0.16 5.89
N LYS A 176 -10.07 0.81 6.53
CA LYS A 176 -8.72 0.31 6.85
C LYS A 176 -8.50 -1.18 6.48
N SER A 177 -7.75 -1.52 5.41
CA SER A 177 -7.44 -2.92 5.04
C SER A 177 -8.62 -3.82 4.59
N ILE A 178 -9.74 -3.26 4.08
CA ILE A 178 -10.86 -4.07 3.52
C ILE A 178 -10.32 -5.18 2.60
N PHE A 179 -10.74 -6.41 2.94
CA PHE A 179 -10.82 -7.62 2.12
C PHE A 179 -9.69 -8.66 2.18
N SER A 180 -8.43 -8.31 2.47
CA SER A 180 -7.34 -9.32 2.45
C SER A 180 -7.32 -10.18 3.72
N LEU A 181 -7.51 -9.58 4.90
CA LEU A 181 -7.60 -10.30 6.17
C LEU A 181 -9.01 -10.84 6.42
N SER A 182 -10.07 -10.09 6.10
CA SER A 182 -11.43 -10.51 6.41
C SER A 182 -11.95 -11.68 5.55
N ILE A 183 -11.46 -11.89 4.32
CA ILE A 183 -11.73 -13.13 3.55
C ILE A 183 -10.94 -14.29 4.12
N PHE A 184 -9.66 -14.09 4.37
CA PHE A 184 -8.79 -15.12 4.93
C PHE A 184 -9.32 -15.60 6.31
N GLU A 185 -9.66 -14.68 7.23
CA GLU A 185 -10.24 -14.97 8.54
C GLU A 185 -11.65 -15.59 8.46
N LYS A 186 -12.50 -15.16 7.51
CA LYS A 186 -13.84 -15.76 7.33
C LYS A 186 -13.77 -17.21 6.87
N ILE A 187 -12.82 -17.56 5.99
CA ILE A 187 -12.62 -18.95 5.53
C ILE A 187 -11.99 -19.79 6.66
N VAL A 188 -10.98 -19.26 7.37
CA VAL A 188 -10.31 -19.95 8.50
C VAL A 188 -11.30 -20.24 9.66
N ASN A 189 -12.09 -19.25 10.06
CA ASN A 189 -13.01 -19.38 11.21
C ASN A 189 -14.24 -20.25 10.91
N ARG A 190 -14.76 -20.24 9.67
CA ARG A 190 -15.89 -21.10 9.29
C ARG A 190 -15.51 -22.59 9.23
N ASN A 191 -14.29 -22.90 8.81
CA ASN A 191 -13.86 -24.27 8.54
C ASN A 191 -13.06 -24.92 9.70
N LYS A 192 -13.18 -24.38 10.94
CA LYS A 192 -12.69 -24.97 12.20
C LYS A 192 -11.41 -25.84 12.07
N ARG A 193 -10.34 -25.30 11.46
CA ARG A 193 -8.97 -25.88 11.36
C ARG A 193 -8.58 -26.71 10.12
N SER A 194 -9.22 -26.58 8.94
CA SER A 194 -8.85 -27.37 7.75
C SER A 194 -8.36 -26.60 6.50
N ILE A 195 -7.70 -25.44 6.64
CA ILE A 195 -7.10 -24.76 5.48
C ILE A 195 -5.65 -25.17 5.31
N THR A 196 -5.25 -25.50 4.09
CA THR A 196 -3.87 -25.79 3.73
C THR A 196 -3.44 -24.92 2.55
N LEU A 197 -2.16 -24.57 2.50
CA LEU A 197 -1.55 -23.91 1.35
C LEU A 197 -0.98 -24.99 0.44
N GLN A 198 -1.57 -25.19 -0.73
CA GLN A 198 -0.96 -26.02 -1.75
C GLN A 198 0.10 -25.21 -2.49
N VAL A 199 1.32 -25.72 -2.47
CA VAL A 199 2.52 -25.04 -2.99
C VAL A 199 3.20 -25.81 -4.13
N GLY A 200 2.63 -26.96 -4.53
CA GLY A 200 3.06 -27.71 -5.73
C GLY A 200 2.25 -29.00 -5.97
N ALA A 201 2.28 -29.54 -7.19
CA ALA A 201 1.66 -30.83 -7.55
C ALA A 201 2.47 -31.58 -8.63
N PHE A 202 2.81 -32.84 -8.38
CA PHE A 202 3.73 -33.62 -9.22
C PHE A 202 3.14 -34.98 -9.62
N SER A 203 3.43 -35.47 -10.82
CA SER A 203 3.10 -36.85 -11.22
C SER A 203 4.08 -37.89 -10.66
N ASN A 204 5.30 -37.45 -10.31
CA ASN A 204 6.34 -38.26 -9.68
C ASN A 204 6.51 -37.87 -8.20
N SER A 205 6.67 -38.85 -7.31
CA SER A 205 6.96 -38.64 -5.89
C SER A 205 8.27 -37.92 -5.62
N ASP A 206 9.29 -38.12 -6.44
CA ASP A 206 10.64 -37.60 -6.16
C ASP A 206 10.70 -36.06 -6.28
N GLY A 207 9.97 -35.51 -7.25
CA GLY A 207 9.82 -34.06 -7.40
C GLY A 207 9.09 -33.43 -6.21
N ALA A 208 8.02 -34.07 -5.73
CA ALA A 208 7.29 -33.62 -4.55
C ALA A 208 8.16 -33.66 -3.28
N ASN A 209 8.94 -34.73 -3.10
CA ASN A 209 9.87 -34.86 -1.97
C ASN A 209 10.99 -33.81 -2.00
N SER A 210 11.50 -33.49 -3.19
CA SER A 210 12.55 -32.48 -3.36
C SER A 210 12.05 -31.07 -3.01
N LEU A 211 10.85 -30.71 -3.47
CA LEU A 211 10.23 -29.43 -3.11
C LEU A 211 9.94 -29.35 -1.62
N LYS A 212 9.37 -30.41 -1.04
CA LYS A 212 9.10 -30.49 0.41
C LYS A 212 10.36 -30.19 1.22
N LYS A 213 11.48 -30.88 0.95
CA LYS A 213 12.75 -30.65 1.66
C LYS A 213 13.27 -29.23 1.53
N ARG A 214 13.13 -28.62 0.34
CA ARG A 214 13.55 -27.24 0.11
C ARG A 214 12.71 -26.26 0.92
N ILE A 215 11.41 -26.47 1.00
CA ILE A 215 10.51 -25.64 1.83
C ILE A 215 10.83 -25.83 3.32
N GLU A 216 11.03 -27.07 3.78
CA GLU A 216 11.43 -27.36 5.16
C GLU A 216 12.78 -26.70 5.51
N SER A 217 13.73 -26.65 4.56
CA SER A 217 15.03 -25.99 4.77
C SER A 217 14.93 -24.47 4.95
N LEU A 218 13.82 -23.86 4.57
CA LEU A 218 13.52 -22.44 4.83
C LEU A 218 12.84 -22.22 6.19
N GLY A 219 12.74 -23.27 7.02
CA GLY A 219 12.11 -23.21 8.33
C GLY A 219 10.59 -23.12 8.28
N VAL A 220 9.97 -23.66 7.22
CA VAL A 220 8.51 -23.80 7.14
C VAL A 220 8.10 -25.15 7.68
N ASP A 221 7.28 -25.14 8.73
CA ASP A 221 6.80 -26.35 9.41
C ASP A 221 5.54 -26.92 8.73
N ASN A 222 5.19 -28.16 9.08
CA ASN A 222 3.96 -28.83 8.64
C ASN A 222 3.82 -28.93 7.10
N VAL A 223 4.94 -29.24 6.43
CA VAL A 223 4.98 -29.50 4.99
C VAL A 223 4.72 -30.98 4.75
N PHE A 224 3.69 -31.31 3.97
CA PHE A 224 3.32 -32.69 3.71
C PHE A 224 2.91 -32.91 2.26
N ILE A 225 2.88 -34.19 1.86
CA ILE A 225 2.51 -34.61 0.51
C ILE A 225 1.21 -35.41 0.59
N SER A 226 0.14 -34.89 -0.01
CA SER A 226 -1.11 -35.61 -0.21
C SER A 226 -1.12 -36.29 -1.58
N LYS A 227 -1.51 -37.58 -1.64
CA LYS A 227 -1.71 -38.30 -2.90
C LYS A 227 -3.16 -38.18 -3.34
N VAL A 228 -3.41 -37.73 -4.57
CA VAL A 228 -4.75 -37.61 -5.14
C VAL A 228 -4.79 -38.36 -6.46
N ARG A 229 -5.74 -39.29 -6.60
CA ARG A 229 -5.99 -39.99 -7.86
C ARG A 229 -6.97 -39.18 -8.70
N SER A 230 -6.59 -38.83 -9.92
CA SER A 230 -7.47 -38.19 -10.89
C SER A 230 -7.50 -39.04 -12.17
N LYS A 231 -8.67 -39.54 -12.53
CA LYS A 231 -8.86 -40.50 -13.62
C LYS A 231 -7.92 -41.72 -13.48
N ARG A 232 -6.91 -41.82 -14.34
CA ARG A 232 -5.91 -42.92 -14.40
C ARG A 232 -4.52 -42.53 -13.88
N LYS A 233 -4.33 -41.33 -13.33
CA LYS A 233 -3.02 -40.85 -12.85
C LYS A 233 -3.09 -40.45 -11.37
N THR A 234 -2.02 -40.72 -10.65
CA THR A 234 -1.83 -40.29 -9.26
C THR A 234 -0.97 -39.03 -9.25
N PHE A 235 -1.38 -38.04 -8.48
CA PHE A 235 -0.64 -36.81 -8.25
C PHE A 235 -0.21 -36.71 -6.78
N HIS A 236 0.97 -36.16 -6.57
CA HIS A 236 1.59 -35.87 -5.29
C HIS A 236 1.57 -34.36 -5.06
N ARG A 237 0.65 -33.87 -4.23
CA ARG A 237 0.46 -32.45 -3.95
C ARG A 237 1.21 -32.06 -2.68
N VAL A 238 2.12 -31.10 -2.77
CA VAL A 238 2.86 -30.53 -1.65
C VAL A 238 2.01 -29.44 -1.01
N ARG A 239 1.79 -29.55 0.30
CA ARG A 239 0.91 -28.68 1.06
C ARG A 239 1.58 -28.25 2.37
N ILE A 240 1.17 -27.10 2.88
CA ILE A 240 1.62 -26.52 4.14
C ILE A 240 0.37 -26.26 4.98
N GLY A 241 0.35 -26.78 6.19
CA GLY A 241 -0.74 -26.54 7.11
C GLY A 241 -1.11 -27.77 7.93
N PRO A 242 -2.25 -27.75 8.62
CA PRO A 242 -3.30 -26.73 8.53
C PRO A 242 -2.81 -25.33 8.95
N VAL A 243 -3.14 -24.32 8.15
CA VAL A 243 -2.98 -22.90 8.45
C VAL A 243 -4.24 -22.45 9.17
N LYS A 244 -4.08 -22.19 10.46
CA LYS A 244 -5.16 -21.89 11.39
C LYS A 244 -5.28 -20.41 11.68
N THR A 245 -4.32 -19.59 11.23
CA THR A 245 -4.25 -18.15 11.53
C THR A 245 -3.63 -17.38 10.37
N SER A 246 -3.90 -16.07 10.30
CA SER A 246 -3.33 -15.14 9.29
C SER A 246 -1.82 -15.04 9.43
N ARG A 247 -1.34 -15.13 10.66
CA ARG A 247 0.09 -15.19 10.97
C ARG A 247 0.79 -16.41 10.40
N GLU A 248 0.18 -17.60 10.52
CA GLU A 248 0.73 -18.82 9.91
C GLU A 248 0.75 -18.73 8.38
N TYR A 249 -0.26 -18.06 7.79
CA TYR A 249 -0.28 -17.77 6.36
C TYR A 249 0.86 -16.83 5.98
N GLU A 250 0.97 -15.68 6.63
CA GLU A 250 1.97 -14.65 6.35
C GLU A 250 3.40 -15.14 6.57
N ASP A 251 3.66 -15.92 7.63
CA ASP A 251 4.97 -16.52 7.90
C ASP A 251 5.34 -17.53 6.79
N ALA A 252 4.38 -18.36 6.37
CA ALA A 252 4.59 -19.25 5.24
C ALA A 252 4.86 -18.44 3.95
N ILE A 253 4.04 -17.45 3.61
CA ILE A 253 4.24 -16.62 2.42
C ILE A 253 5.61 -15.93 2.45
N ARG A 254 6.03 -15.38 3.59
CA ARG A 254 7.32 -14.69 3.75
C ARG A 254 8.48 -15.63 3.51
N LYS A 255 8.50 -16.81 4.16
CA LYS A 255 9.57 -17.80 4.01
C LYS A 255 9.62 -18.37 2.59
N LEU A 256 8.46 -18.58 1.98
CA LEU A 256 8.32 -19.08 0.61
C LEU A 256 8.59 -18.03 -0.47
N SER A 257 8.65 -16.74 -0.12
CA SER A 257 8.81 -15.65 -1.09
C SER A 257 10.04 -15.82 -1.98
N SER A 258 11.11 -16.44 -1.45
CA SER A 258 12.35 -16.76 -2.16
C SER A 258 12.25 -17.93 -3.15
N LEU A 259 11.16 -18.71 -3.11
CA LEU A 259 10.98 -19.92 -3.93
C LEU A 259 10.08 -19.75 -5.15
N SER A 260 9.44 -18.58 -5.30
CA SER A 260 8.57 -18.27 -6.46
C SER A 260 7.54 -19.36 -6.77
N LEU A 261 6.80 -19.80 -5.74
CA LEU A 261 5.82 -20.89 -5.85
C LEU A 261 4.41 -20.34 -6.10
N ASP A 262 3.59 -21.13 -6.80
CA ASP A 262 2.14 -20.92 -6.90
C ASP A 262 1.46 -21.43 -5.62
N ILE A 263 0.97 -20.51 -4.80
CA ILE A 263 0.38 -20.81 -3.49
C ILE A 263 -1.14 -20.70 -3.59
N ASN A 264 -1.82 -21.82 -3.41
CA ASN A 264 -3.29 -21.90 -3.45
C ASN A 264 -3.84 -22.21 -2.06
N LEU A 265 -4.85 -21.47 -1.61
CA LEU A 265 -5.62 -21.79 -0.40
C LEU A 265 -6.59 -22.92 -0.71
N ILE A 266 -6.43 -24.04 -0.02
CA ILE A 266 -7.31 -25.21 -0.10
C ILE A 266 -8.01 -25.33 1.25
N SER A 267 -9.34 -25.31 1.26
CA SER A 267 -10.09 -25.84 2.39
C SER A 267 -10.31 -27.32 2.13
N ASP A 268 -9.84 -28.17 3.05
CA ASP A 268 -10.31 -29.56 3.14
C ASP A 268 -11.69 -29.60 3.81
#